data_AF-X1CJ55-F1
#
_entry.id   AF-X1CJ55-F1
#
_cell.length_a   1.000
_cell.length_b   1.000
_cell.length_c   1.000
_cell.angle_alpha   90.00
_cell.angle_beta   90.00
_cell.angle_gamma   90.00
#
_symmetry.space_group_name_H-M   'P 1'
#
loop_
_entity.id
_entity.type
_entity.pdbx_description
1 polymer ?
#
loop_
_entity_poly.entity_id
_entity_poly.type
_entity_poly.pdbx_seq_one_letter_code
_entity_poly.pdbx_strand_id
1 'polypeptide(L)' 'MRVEIVEFQGEKRPAQYLGDGVYAIFDGYGIWLHANDHRDPTDRVYLEPQVLQALMKFEKKLKECN' A
#
# COMPACT_ATOMS: atom_id res chain seq x y z
N MET A 1 -0.84 14.48 4.18
CA MET A 1 -0.95 13.01 4.14
C MET A 1 -1.92 12.57 5.23
N ARG A 2 -2.97 11.79 4.90
CA ARG A 2 -3.97 11.31 5.86
C ARG A 2 -3.59 9.92 6.32
N VAL A 3 -3.52 9.73 7.64
CA VAL A 3 -3.22 8.44 8.28
C VAL A 3 -4.39 8.09 9.20
N GLU A 4 -4.84 6.85 9.14
CA GLU A 4 -5.91 6.30 9.98
C GLU A 4 -5.39 5.07 10.73
N ILE A 5 -5.92 4.81 11.93
CA ILE A 5 -5.62 3.58 12.65
C ILE A 5 -6.66 2.54 12.27
N VAL A 6 -6.20 1.40 11.77
CA VAL A 6 -7.04 0.31 11.30
C VAL A 6 -6.74 -0.96 12.09
N GLU A 7 -7.75 -1.79 12.27
CA GLU A 7 -7.55 -3.14 12.79
C GLU A 7 -7.16 -4.04 11.61
N PHE A 8 -5.93 -4.54 11.66
CA PHE A 8 -5.35 -5.36 10.62
C PHE A 8 -4.76 -6.62 11.27
N GLN A 9 -5.30 -7.79 10.91
CA GLN A 9 -4.89 -9.08 11.47
C GLN A 9 -4.93 -9.15 13.01
N GLY A 10 -5.90 -8.47 13.63
CA GLY A 10 -6.05 -8.43 15.09
C GLY A 10 -5.16 -7.41 15.81
N GLU A 11 -4.38 -6.62 15.05
CA GLU A 11 -3.54 -5.57 15.60
C GLU A 11 -3.92 -4.20 15.04
N LYS A 12 -3.76 -3.14 15.85
CA LYS A 12 -3.93 -1.77 15.37
C LYS A 12 -2.70 -1.33 14.59
N ARG A 13 -2.86 -1.02 13.32
CA ARG A 13 -1.78 -0.56 12.43
C ARG A 13 -2.15 0.75 11.75
N PRO A 14 -1.18 1.61 11.42
CA PRO A 14 -1.43 2.82 10.64
C PRO A 14 -1.69 2.46 9.17
N ALA A 15 -2.81 2.91 8.63
CA ALA A 15 -3.10 2.92 7.21
C ALA A 15 -2.88 4.32 6.64
N GLN A 16 -2.01 4.43 5.65
CA GLN A 16 -1.71 5.68 4.97
C GLN A 16 -2.49 5.77 3.65
N TYR A 17 -3.25 6.85 3.47
CA TYR A 17 -3.93 7.11 2.19
C TYR A 17 -2.93 7.58 1.14
N LEU A 18 -2.87 6.88 0.00
CA LEU A 18 -1.99 7.18 -1.13
C LEU A 18 -2.68 7.97 -2.25
N GLY A 19 -4.02 8.06 -2.24
CA GLY A 19 -4.81 8.62 -3.33
C GLY A 19 -5.66 7.55 -4.02
N ASP A 20 -6.67 7.98 -4.78
CA ASP A 20 -7.52 7.11 -5.61
C ASP A 20 -8.13 5.89 -4.86
N GLY A 21 -8.56 6.10 -3.61
CA GLY A 21 -9.10 5.01 -2.79
C GLY A 21 -8.06 3.96 -2.36
N VAL A 22 -6.76 4.21 -2.54
CA VAL A 22 -5.68 3.29 -2.17
C VAL A 22 -5.11 3.64 -0.80
N TYR A 23 -4.97 2.62 0.05
CA TYR A 23 -4.41 2.72 1.38
C TYR A 23 -3.25 1.74 1.54
N ALA A 24 -2.17 2.17 2.18
CA ALA A 24 -0.99 1.38 2.45
C ALA A 24 -0.83 1.09 3.96
N ILE A 25 -0.59 -0.17 4.31
CA ILE A 25 -0.35 -0.62 5.69
C ILE A 25 0.98 -1.36 5.71
N PHE A 26 1.88 -0.98 6.62
CA PHE A 26 3.15 -1.68 6.84
C PHE A 26 2.99 -2.69 7.98
N ASP A 27 3.24 -3.97 7.68
CA ASP A 27 3.09 -5.06 8.67
C ASP A 27 4.36 -5.30 9.50
N GLY A 28 5.50 -4.70 9.10
CA GLY A 28 6.81 -4.95 9.70
C GLY A 28 7.82 -5.58 8.74
N TYR A 29 7.34 -6.09 7.60
CA TYR A 29 8.17 -6.68 6.55
C TYR A 29 7.80 -6.14 5.16
N GLY A 30 6.51 -6.14 4.83
CA GLY A 30 5.98 -5.71 3.53
C GLY A 30 4.85 -4.71 3.65
N ILE A 31 4.30 -4.31 2.51
CA ILE A 31 3.21 -3.33 2.41
C ILE A 31 1.95 -3.99 1.89
N TRP A 32 0.86 -3.85 2.62
CA TRP A 32 -0.48 -4.17 2.14
C TRP A 32 -1.11 -2.94 1.48
N LEU A 33 -1.53 -3.08 0.23
CA LEU A 33 -2.36 -2.12 -0.46
C LEU A 33 -3.81 -2.57 -0.40
N HIS A 34 -4.66 -1.72 0.17
CA HIS A 34 -6.11 -1.90 0.24
C HIS A 34 -6.76 -0.92 -0.74
N ALA A 35 -7.63 -1.42 -1.62
CA ALA A 35 -8.38 -0.60 -2.56
C ALA A 35 -9.82 -0.33 -2.07
N ASN A 36 -10.36 0.81 -2.48
CA ASN A 36 -11.67 1.38 -2.13
C ASN A 36 -11.84 1.76 -0.66
N ASP A 37 -11.67 0.81 0.25
CA ASP A 37 -11.82 1.00 1.70
C ASP A 37 -10.69 0.26 2.44
N HIS A 38 -10.14 0.89 3.48
CA HIS A 38 -9.06 0.28 4.27
C HIS A 38 -9.55 -0.66 5.38
N ARG A 39 -10.82 -0.57 5.77
CA ARG A 39 -11.51 -1.38 6.79
C ARG A 39 -12.22 -2.58 6.15
N ASP A 40 -12.80 -2.39 4.96
CA ASP A 40 -13.44 -3.45 4.17
C ASP A 40 -12.99 -3.39 2.69
N PRO A 41 -11.71 -3.69 2.39
CA PRO A 41 -11.18 -3.59 1.05
C PRO A 41 -11.80 -4.63 0.11
N THR A 42 -12.19 -4.19 -1.08
CA THR A 42 -12.60 -5.12 -2.16
C THR A 42 -11.41 -5.95 -2.63
N ASP A 43 -10.23 -5.33 -2.68
CA ASP A 43 -9.01 -5.92 -3.20
C ASP A 43 -7.83 -5.61 -2.28
N ARG A 44 -6.95 -6.61 -2.13
CA ARG A 44 -5.75 -6.55 -1.31
C ARG A 44 -4.55 -7.02 -2.10
N VAL A 45 -3.50 -6.20 -2.18
CA VAL A 45 -2.23 -6.56 -2.83
C VAL A 45 -1.13 -6.49 -1.79
N TYR A 46 -0.36 -7.57 -1.65
CA TYR A 46 0.81 -7.56 -0.78
C TYR A 46 2.08 -7.31 -1.59
N LEU A 47 2.85 -6.30 -1.15
CA LEU A 47 4.13 -5.93 -1.72
C LEU A 47 5.24 -6.34 -0.76
N GLU A 48 5.88 -7.48 -1.05
CA GLU A 48 7.15 -7.84 -0.45
C GLU A 48 8.25 -6.83 -0.84
N PRO A 49 9.35 -6.71 -0.07
CA PRO A 49 10.42 -5.76 -0.36
C PRO A 49 10.94 -5.81 -1.81
N GLN A 50 11.12 -7.00 -2.36
CA GLN A 50 11.55 -7.21 -3.75
C GLN A 50 10.51 -6.77 -4.80
N VAL A 51 9.21 -6.94 -4.51
CA VAL A 51 8.12 -6.50 -5.38
C VAL A 51 8.02 -4.98 -5.37
N LEU A 52 8.15 -4.35 -4.19
CA LEU A 52 8.21 -2.89 -4.08
C LEU A 52 9.39 -2.32 -4.88
N GLN A 53 10.57 -2.92 -4.77
CA GLN A 53 11.73 -2.51 -5.56
C GLN A 53 11.48 -2.64 -7.08
N ALA A 54 10.79 -3.70 -7.51
CA ALA A 54 10.43 -3.88 -8.92
C ALA A 54 9.43 -2.80 -9.39
N LEU A 55 8.42 -2.46 -8.57
CA LEU A 55 7.46 -1.38 -8.84
C LEU A 55 8.15 -0.03 -8.96
N MET A 56 9.08 0.29 -8.05
CA MET A 56 9.86 1.54 -8.12
C MET A 56 10.74 1.60 -9.38
N LYS A 57 11.35 0.48 -9.79
CA LYS A 57 12.10 0.40 -11.05
C LYS A 57 11.19 0.62 -12.26
N PHE A 58 9.97 0.10 -12.22
CA PHE A 58 8.98 0.34 -13.27
C PHE A 58 8.58 1.82 -13.35
N GLU A 59 8.30 2.46 -12.21
CA GLU A 59 8.00 3.90 -12.15
C GLU A 59 9.14 4.75 -12.72
N LYS A 60 10.39 4.42 -12.39
CA LYS A 60 11.56 5.09 -12.95
C LYS A 60 11.62 4.97 -14.48
N LYS A 61 11.37 3.78 -15.05
CA LYS A 61 11.34 3.59 -16.51
C LYS A 61 10.26 4.43 -17.18
N LEU A 62 9.08 4.57 -16.58
CA LEU A 62 8.01 5.41 -17.12
C LEU A 62 8.41 6.88 -17.20
N LYS A 63 9.16 7.39 -16.21
CA LYS A 63 9.69 8.76 -16.21
C LYS A 63 10.76 9.00 -17.29
N GLU A 64 11.49 7.97 -17.69
CA GLU A 64 12.50 8.06 -18.75
C GLU A 64 11.88 8.01 -20.16
N CYS A 65 10.63 7.53 -20.29
CA CYS A 65 9.89 7.45 -21.55
C CYS A 65 8.96 8.65 -21.83
N ASN A 66 8.81 9.57 -20.87
CA ASN A 66 8.05 10.82 -20.99
C ASN A 66 8.99 12.02 -21.14
#